data_AF-A0A2K3V081-F1
#
_entry.id   AF-A0A2K3V081-F1
#
_cell.length_a   1.000
_cell.length_b   1.000
_cell.length_c   1.000
_cell.angle_alpha   90.00
_cell.angle_beta   90.00
_cell.angle_gamma   90.00
#
_symmetry.space_group_name_H-M   'P 1'
#
loop_
_entity.id
_entity.type
_entity.pdbx_description
1 polymer ?
#
loop_
_entity_poly.entity_id
_entity_poly.type
_entity_poly.pdbx_seq_one_letter_code
_entity_poly.pdbx_strand_id
1 'polypeptide(L)'
;MTAAPLAMILRAVAGGPRTPAELARALDSSEDALSGMLQTLHTGGYVQEAQPEQEGCACGPCALKSLCRNADSPAPSLTLLKLTARGEVYLGRQRSSSRT
;
A
#
# COMPACT_ATOMS: atom_id res chain seq x y z
N MET A 1 -3.68 -15.10 20.59
CA MET A 1 -3.13 -13.75 20.36
C MET A 1 -3.71 -13.19 19.06
N THR A 2 -4.88 -12.56 19.12
CA THR A 2 -5.44 -11.84 17.98
C THR A 2 -4.73 -10.48 17.91
N ALA A 3 -3.82 -10.31 16.98
CA ALA A 3 -3.36 -8.96 16.64
C ALA A 3 -4.61 -8.12 16.33
N ALA A 4 -4.71 -6.92 16.91
CA ALA A 4 -5.84 -6.03 16.61
C ALA A 4 -5.99 -5.94 15.08
N PRO A 5 -7.21 -6.03 14.51
CA PRO A 5 -7.43 -6.06 13.05
C PRO A 5 -6.68 -4.95 12.32
N LEU A 6 -6.61 -3.78 12.96
CA LEU A 6 -5.87 -2.61 12.52
C LEU A 6 -4.36 -2.84 12.39
N ALA A 7 -3.74 -3.52 13.35
CA ALA A 7 -2.32 -3.84 13.30
C ALA A 7 -1.99 -4.86 12.21
N MET A 8 -2.92 -5.75 11.83
CA MET A 8 -2.72 -6.68 10.72
C MET A 8 -2.69 -5.96 9.37
N ILE A 9 -3.64 -5.04 9.14
CA ILE A 9 -3.69 -4.24 7.91
C ILE A 9 -2.43 -3.38 7.78
N LEU A 10 -2.03 -2.69 8.85
CA LEU A 10 -0.82 -1.86 8.82
C LEU A 10 0.45 -2.72 8.59
N ARG A 11 0.54 -3.93 9.16
CA ARG A 11 1.65 -4.85 8.89
C ARG A 11 1.71 -5.29 7.43
N ALA A 12 0.57 -5.51 6.78
CA ALA A 12 0.52 -5.86 5.37
C ALA A 12 1.03 -4.72 4.47
N VAL A 13 0.81 -3.45 4.86
CA VAL A 13 1.31 -2.27 4.15
C VAL A 13 2.79 -1.97 4.47
N ALA A 14 3.30 -2.41 5.63
CA ALA A 14 4.68 -2.14 6.05
C ALA A 14 5.76 -2.73 5.12
N GLY A 15 5.41 -3.71 4.27
CA GLY A 15 6.34 -4.35 3.33
C GLY A 15 6.57 -3.57 2.03
N GLY A 16 5.93 -2.42 1.85
CA GLY A 16 6.03 -1.58 0.65
C GLY A 16 4.65 -1.10 0.17
N PRO A 17 4.59 -0.16 -0.78
CA PRO A 17 3.32 0.32 -1.33
C PRO A 17 2.49 -0.83 -1.91
N ARG A 18 1.22 -0.94 -1.52
CA ARG A 18 0.31 -2.00 -1.98
C ARG A 18 -1.01 -1.42 -2.46
N THR A 19 -1.58 -2.04 -3.48
CA THR A 19 -2.97 -1.75 -3.90
C THR A 19 -3.98 -2.38 -2.93
N PRO A 20 -5.23 -1.88 -2.89
CA PRO A 20 -6.31 -2.51 -2.13
C PRO A 20 -6.52 -3.99 -2.49
N ALA A 21 -6.44 -4.33 -3.78
CA ALA A 21 -6.54 -5.70 -4.27
C ALA A 21 -5.44 -6.63 -3.73
N GLU A 22 -4.19 -6.15 -3.68
CA GLU A 22 -3.09 -6.91 -3.10
C GLU A 22 -3.26 -7.10 -1.58
N LEU A 23 -3.74 -6.07 -0.88
CA LEU A 23 -4.02 -6.15 0.55
C LEU A 23 -5.15 -7.14 0.85
N ALA A 24 -6.21 -7.12 0.04
CA ALA A 24 -7.32 -8.08 0.11
C ALA A 24 -6.80 -9.51 -0.01
N ARG A 25 -5.96 -9.79 -1.01
CA ARG A 25 -5.33 -11.11 -1.20
C ARG A 25 -4.42 -11.50 -0.03
N ALA A 26 -3.59 -10.57 0.46
CA ALA A 26 -2.67 -10.85 1.55
C ALA A 26 -3.36 -11.12 2.90
N LEU A 27 -4.57 -10.57 3.08
CA LEU A 27 -5.37 -10.71 4.29
C LEU A 27 -6.49 -11.75 4.17
N ASP A 28 -6.53 -12.50 3.06
CA ASP A 28 -7.62 -13.44 2.73
C ASP A 28 -9.02 -12.81 2.90
N SER A 29 -9.17 -11.60 2.36
CA SER A 29 -10.35 -10.77 2.50
C SER A 29 -10.79 -10.20 1.14
N SER A 30 -11.95 -9.56 1.10
CA SER A 30 -12.43 -8.85 -0.10
C SER A 30 -12.07 -7.37 -0.05
N GLU A 31 -11.95 -6.74 -1.22
CA GLU A 31 -11.70 -5.29 -1.32
C GLU A 31 -12.83 -4.48 -0.66
N ASP A 32 -14.08 -4.92 -0.83
CA ASP A 32 -15.25 -4.31 -0.20
C ASP A 32 -15.23 -4.43 1.33
N ALA A 33 -14.73 -5.55 1.87
CA ALA A 33 -14.60 -5.70 3.32
C ALA A 33 -13.49 -4.79 3.88
N LEU A 34 -12.45 -4.50 3.09
CA LEU A 34 -11.34 -3.65 3.50
C LEU A 34 -11.57 -2.17 3.28
N SER A 35 -12.42 -1.77 2.32
CA SER A 35 -12.54 -0.37 1.87
C SER A 35 -12.91 0.60 3.00
N GLY A 36 -13.88 0.26 3.85
CA GLY A 36 -14.24 1.08 5.02
C GLY A 36 -13.12 1.20 6.06
N MET A 37 -12.34 0.13 6.28
CA MET A 37 -11.19 0.15 7.19
C MET A 37 -10.03 0.97 6.60
N LEU A 38 -9.75 0.82 5.32
CA LEU A 38 -8.71 1.60 4.62
C LEU A 38 -9.05 3.08 4.63
N GLN A 39 -10.31 3.45 4.42
CA GLN A 39 -10.76 4.85 4.52
C GLN A 39 -10.57 5.40 5.93
N THR A 40 -10.91 4.62 6.96
CA THR A 40 -10.69 5.00 8.37
C THR A 40 -9.21 5.20 8.67
N LEU A 41 -8.34 4.33 8.16
CA LEU A 41 -6.88 4.44 8.31
C LEU A 41 -6.29 5.64 7.58
N HIS A 42 -6.82 5.94 6.39
CA HIS A 42 -6.43 7.10 5.60
C HIS A 42 -6.82 8.40 6.32
N THR A 43 -8.08 8.54 6.71
CA THR A 43 -8.57 9.70 7.48
C THR A 43 -7.87 9.84 8.82
N GLY A 44 -7.55 8.72 9.48
CA GLY A 44 -6.76 8.70 10.72
C GLY A 44 -5.27 9.03 10.55
N GLY A 45 -4.80 9.18 9.30
CA GLY A 45 -3.43 9.53 8.95
C GLY A 45 -2.42 8.41 9.20
N TYR A 46 -2.85 7.15 9.25
CA TYR A 46 -1.97 5.99 9.43
C TYR A 46 -1.41 5.46 8.11
N VAL A 47 -2.18 5.60 7.04
CA VAL A 47 -1.79 5.29 5.66
C VAL A 47 -2.05 6.50 4.78
N GLN A 48 -1.36 6.57 3.66
CA GLN A 48 -1.59 7.57 2.63
C GLN A 48 -1.44 6.92 1.26
N GLU A 49 -1.97 7.58 0.24
CA GLU A 49 -1.61 7.25 -1.13
C GLU A 49 -0.09 7.43 -1.31
N ALA A 50 0.56 6.37 -1.76
CA ALA A 50 1.87 6.47 -2.35
C ALA A 50 1.67 7.21 -3.67
N GLN A 51 2.21 8.43 -3.73
CA GLN A 51 2.45 9.03 -5.03
C GLN A 51 3.28 8.01 -5.81
N PRO A 52 2.91 7.68 -7.06
CA PRO A 52 3.82 6.92 -7.89
C PRO A 52 5.12 7.71 -7.89
N GLU A 53 6.18 7.12 -7.33
CA GLU A 53 7.52 7.58 -7.64
C GLU A 53 7.58 7.47 -9.15
N GLN A 54 7.51 8.60 -9.85
CA GLN A 54 7.68 8.66 -11.28
C GLN A 54 9.16 8.39 -11.58
N GLU A 55 9.63 7.18 -11.26
CA GLU A 55 10.95 6.67 -11.57
C GLU A 55 10.81 5.23 -12.10
N GLY A 56 10.32 5.13 -13.35
CA GLY A 56 10.55 3.97 -14.23
C GLY A 56 9.49 2.84 -14.15
N CYS A 57 8.61 2.60 -15.12
CA CYS A 57 8.72 2.81 -16.57
C CYS A 57 8.15 4.14 -17.07
N ALA A 58 8.75 5.26 -16.66
CA ALA A 58 8.90 6.35 -17.62
C ALA A 58 9.82 5.80 -18.71
N CYS A 59 9.25 5.33 -19.82
CA CYS A 59 10.04 5.16 -21.03
C CYS A 59 10.58 6.56 -21.37
N GLY A 60 11.76 6.92 -20.89
CA GLY A 60 12.52 8.07 -21.35
C GLY A 60 12.91 7.86 -22.82
N PRO A 61 14.14 8.16 -23.27
CA PRO A 61 14.64 7.58 -24.50
C PRO A 61 14.93 6.08 -24.27
N CYS A 62 13.89 5.30 -24.00
CA CYS A 62 13.97 3.85 -24.02
C CYS A 62 14.31 3.48 -25.47
N ALA A 63 15.51 2.95 -25.70
CA ALA A 63 15.98 2.55 -27.02
C ALA A 63 15.06 1.50 -27.69
N LEU A 64 14.14 0.92 -26.92
CA LEU A 64 13.12 -0.04 -27.35
C LEU A 64 11.69 0.54 -27.28
N LYS A 65 11.53 1.87 -27.26
CA LYS A 65 10.20 2.53 -27.25
C LYS A 65 9.31 2.01 -28.39
N SER A 66 9.88 1.76 -29.57
CA SER A 66 9.18 1.20 -30.73
C SER A 66 8.69 -0.25 -30.55
N LEU A 67 9.20 -0.97 -29.54
CA LEU A 67 8.80 -2.33 -29.19
C LEU A 67 7.98 -2.40 -27.89
N CYS A 68 7.85 -1.27 -27.18
CA CYS A 68 7.07 -1.20 -25.97
C CYS A 68 5.58 -1.11 -26.33
N ARG A 69 4.87 -2.23 -26.18
CA ARG A 69 3.42 -2.33 -26.43
C ARG A 69 2.58 -1.34 -25.61
N ASN A 70 3.13 -0.86 -24.50
CA ASN A 70 2.48 0.03 -23.54
C ASN A 70 3.06 1.47 -23.57
N ALA A 71 3.81 1.85 -24.62
CA ALA A 71 4.47 3.15 -24.70
C ALA A 71 3.50 4.34 -24.59
N ASP A 72 2.27 4.17 -25.09
CA ASP A 72 1.20 5.17 -25.06
C ASP A 72 0.08 4.82 -24.06
N SER A 73 0.24 3.76 -23.28
CA SER A 73 -0.76 3.42 -22.26
C SER A 73 -0.57 4.36 -21.06
N PRO A 74 -1.60 5.13 -20.67
CA PRO A 74 -1.56 5.79 -19.38
C PRO A 74 -1.35 4.71 -18.33
N ALA A 75 -0.31 4.86 -17.52
CA ALA A 75 -0.08 3.94 -16.42
C ALA A 75 -1.39 3.82 -15.63
N PRO A 76 -1.90 2.60 -15.37
CA PRO A 76 -3.14 2.46 -14.63
C PRO A 76 -2.96 3.19 -13.31
N SER A 77 -3.91 4.05 -12.96
CA SER A 77 -3.93 4.80 -11.70
C SER A 77 -4.20 3.82 -10.57
N LEU A 78 -3.22 2.98 -10.27
CA LEU A 78 -3.25 2.09 -9.13
C LEU A 78 -3.01 2.97 -7.91
N THR A 79 -4.04 3.16 -7.10
CA THR A 79 -3.94 3.82 -5.80
C THR A 79 -3.11 2.93 -4.90
N LEU A 80 -1.80 3.12 -4.92
CA LEU A 80 -0.87 2.44 -4.03
C LEU A 80 -0.99 3.08 -2.65
N LEU A 81 -1.05 2.27 -1.60
CA LEU A 81 -1.12 2.70 -0.20
C LEU A 81 0.21 2.44 0.48
N LYS A 82 0.75 3.43 1.19
CA LYS A 82 1.94 3.30 2.04
C LYS A 82 1.67 3.76 3.46
N LEU A 83 2.49 3.28 4.40
CA LEU A 83 2.47 3.78 5.77
C LEU A 83 2.94 5.23 5.84
N THR A 84 2.35 5.98 6.76
CA THR A 84 2.89 7.27 7.21
C THR A 84 3.84 7.05 8.40
N ALA A 85 4.58 8.08 8.80
CA ALA A 85 5.35 8.06 10.04
C ALA A 85 4.50 7.70 11.28
N ARG A 86 3.22 8.12 11.29
CA ARG A 86 2.28 7.76 12.36
C ARG A 86 1.93 6.28 12.35
N GLY A 87 1.70 5.71 11.17
CA GLY A 87 1.47 4.27 10.97
C GLY A 87 2.64 3.41 11.46
N GLU A 88 3.85 3.79 11.07
CA GLU A 88 5.12 3.19 11.51
C GLU A 88 5.25 3.18 13.05
N VAL A 89 5.06 4.34 13.69
CA VAL A 89 5.15 4.47 15.16
C VAL A 89 4.10 3.62 15.86
N TYR A 90 2.86 3.60 15.35
CA TYR A 90 1.79 2.78 15.93
C TYR A 90 2.14 1.28 15.87
N LEU A 91 2.64 0.80 14.73
CA LEU A 91 3.11 -0.57 14.59
C LEU A 91 4.30 -0.89 15.51
N GLY A 92 5.24 0.03 15.65
CA GLY A 92 6.38 -0.09 16.56
C GLY A 92 5.95 -0.34 18.00
N ARG A 93 4.97 0.45 18.50
CA ARG A 93 4.44 0.29 19.86
C ARG A 93 3.77 -1.07 20.08
N GLN A 94 3.01 -1.56 19.09
CA GLN A 94 2.37 -2.88 19.13
C GLN A 94 3.39 -4.03 19.19
N ARG A 95 4.57 -3.88 18.56
CA ARG A 95 5.66 -4.87 18.61
C ARG A 95 6.38 -4.88 19.97
N SER A 96 6.54 -3.71 20.59
CA SER A 96 7.15 -3.60 21.92
C SER A 96 6.23 -4.14 23.02
N SER A 97 4.92 -3.97 22.89
CA SER A 97 3.93 -4.48 23.85
C SER A 97 3.79 -6.00 23.88
N SER A 98 4.25 -6.73 22.85
CA SER A 98 4.19 -8.19 22.82
C SER A 98 5.43 -8.88 23.41
N ARG A 99 6.35 -8.14 24.05
CA ARG A 99 7.61 -8.67 24.63
C ARG A 99 7.60 -8.71 26.17
N THR A 100 6.49 -8.40 26.82
CA THR A 100 6.30 -8.55 28.28
C THR A 100 5.25 -9.60 28.54
#